data_AF-A0A5C9BHG5-F1
#
_entry.id   AF-A0A5C9BHG5-F1
#
_cell.length_a   1.000
_cell.length_b   1.000
_cell.length_c   1.000
_cell.angle_alpha   90.00
_cell.angle_beta   90.00
_cell.angle_gamma   90.00
#
_symmetry.space_group_name_H-M   'P 1'
#
loop_
_entity.id
_entity.type
_entity.pdbx_description
1 polymer ?
#
loop_
_entity_poly.entity_id
_entity_poly.type
_entity_poly.pdbx_seq_one_letter_code
_entity_poly.pdbx_strand_id
1 'polypeptide(L)'
;MVNPRFFYTLGLWLLLPYVFFHLLWRARKQPEYLRHIGERFGFYGTRGNQPIIWLHAVSVGETRAAASLVRRLRESYPQHQLLLTHTTPTGRAAGEQLYGSGVLRV
;
A
#
# COMPACT_ATOMS: atom_id res chain seq x y z
N MET A 1 2.57 20.64 32.42
CA MET A 1 2.43 21.25 31.08
C MET A 1 1.99 20.15 30.12
N VAL A 2 0.83 20.29 29.48
CA VAL A 2 0.33 19.27 28.53
C VAL A 2 1.24 19.27 27.31
N ASN A 3 1.79 18.11 26.96
CA ASN A 3 2.72 17.97 25.85
C ASN A 3 1.98 18.31 24.54
N PRO A 4 2.48 19.19 23.66
CA PRO A 4 1.84 19.49 22.37
C PRO A 4 1.59 18.24 21.51
N ARG A 5 2.37 17.17 21.73
CA ARG A 5 2.13 15.85 21.14
C ARG A 5 0.76 15.26 21.50
N PHE A 6 0.23 15.53 22.70
CA PHE A 6 -1.06 15.02 23.15
C PHE A 6 -2.21 15.56 22.30
N PHE A 7 -2.26 16.88 22.06
CA PHE A 7 -3.29 17.50 21.23
C PHE A 7 -3.16 17.09 19.77
N TYR A 8 -1.93 16.96 19.27
CA TYR A 8 -1.67 16.46 17.92
C TYR A 8 -2.18 15.02 17.74
N THR A 9 -1.84 14.12 18.68
CA THR A 9 -2.29 12.72 18.65
C THR A 9 -3.81 12.62 18.82
N LEU A 10 -4.42 13.41 19.71
CA LEU A 10 -5.87 13.46 19.89
C LEU A 10 -6.58 13.93 18.61
N GLY A 11 -6.05 14.94 17.93
CA GLY A 11 -6.55 15.39 16.63
C GLY A 11 -6.49 14.27 15.59
N LEU A 12 -5.41 13.50 15.53
CA LEU A 12 -5.31 12.34 14.63
C LEU A 12 -6.36 11.26 14.95
N TRP A 13 -6.60 10.96 16.23
CA TRP A 13 -7.64 10.00 16.63
C TRP A 13 -9.05 10.48 16.26
N LEU A 14 -9.34 11.77 16.42
CA LEU A 14 -10.63 12.35 16.03
C LEU A 14 -10.83 12.37 14.50
N LEU A 15 -9.75 12.48 13.72
CA LEU A 15 -9.79 12.40 12.25
C LEU A 15 -9.85 10.97 11.72
N LEU A 16 -9.49 9.96 12.52
CA LEU A 16 -9.54 8.55 12.12
C LEU A 16 -10.92 8.10 11.61
N PRO A 17 -12.06 8.34 12.30
CA PRO A 17 -13.38 7.95 11.79
C PRO A 17 -13.75 8.62 10.46
N TYR A 18 -13.23 9.82 10.18
CA TYR A 18 -13.44 10.49 8.90
C TYR A 18 -12.80 9.72 7.74
N VAL A 19 -11.64 9.07 7.96
CA VAL A 19 -11.00 8.20 6.96
C VAL A 19 -11.92 7.03 6.60
N PHE A 20 -12.54 6.38 7.59
CA PHE A 20 -13.49 5.29 7.33
C PHE A 20 -14.73 5.78 6.58
N PHE A 21 -15.28 6.93 6.94
CA PHE A 21 -16.42 7.51 6.22
C PHE A 21 -16.07 7.86 4.77
N HIS A 22 -14.88 8.42 4.53
CA HIS A 22 -14.37 8.69 3.19
C HIS A 22 -14.20 7.41 2.36
N LEU A 23 -13.67 6.35 2.96
CA LEU A 23 -13.53 5.03 2.32
C LEU A 23 -14.89 4.42 2.00
N LEU A 24 -15.86 4.47 2.92
CA LEU A 24 -17.25 4.03 2.72
C LEU A 24 -17.94 4.81 1.59
N TRP A 25 -17.72 6.12 1.53
CA TRP A 25 -18.24 6.96 0.45
C TRP A 25 -17.65 6.57 -0.91
N ARG A 26 -16.32 6.39 -0.99
CA ARG A 26 -15.67 5.92 -2.23
C ARG A 26 -16.08 4.50 -2.60
N ALA A 27 -16.31 3.65 -1.61
CA ALA A 27 -16.75 2.27 -1.81
C ALA A 27 -18.10 2.17 -2.52
N ARG A 28 -18.96 3.21 -2.41
CA ARG A 28 -20.21 3.27 -3.19
C ARG A 28 -19.98 3.25 -4.70
N LYS A 29 -18.85 3.78 -5.19
CA LYS A 29 -18.48 3.77 -6.61
C LYS A 29 -17.49 2.65 -6.96
N GLN A 30 -16.65 2.24 -6.01
CA GLN A 30 -15.63 1.22 -6.19
C GLN A 30 -15.52 0.35 -4.93
N PRO A 31 -16.29 -0.76 -4.84
CA PRO A 31 -16.35 -1.60 -3.63
C PRO A 31 -15.00 -2.23 -3.26
N GLU A 32 -14.04 -2.28 -4.19
CA GLU A 32 -12.67 -2.72 -3.98
C GLU A 32 -11.94 -1.91 -2.91
N TYR A 33 -12.36 -0.66 -2.63
CA TYR A 33 -11.82 0.15 -1.54
C TYR A 33 -11.98 -0.52 -0.16
N LEU A 34 -12.98 -1.40 0.02
CA LEU A 34 -13.24 -2.10 1.28
C LEU A 34 -12.48 -3.42 1.42
N ARG A 35 -12.00 -4.01 0.32
CA ARG A 35 -11.46 -5.39 0.32
C ARG A 35 -10.09 -5.53 1.00
N HIS A 36 -9.40 -4.42 1.27
CA HIS A 36 -8.02 -4.41 1.78
C HIS A 36 -7.77 -3.32 2.84
N ILE A 37 -8.77 -3.01 3.67
CA ILE A 37 -8.64 -1.95 4.68
C ILE A 37 -7.52 -2.24 5.68
N GLY A 38 -7.37 -3.51 6.12
CA GLY A 38 -6.32 -3.91 7.06
C GLY A 38 -4.90 -3.60 6.55
N GLU A 39 -4.67 -3.81 5.26
CA GLU A 39 -3.38 -3.54 4.61
C GLU A 39 -3.02 -2.05 4.67
N ARG A 40 -4.02 -1.15 4.59
CA ARG A 40 -3.83 0.30 4.73
C ARG A 40 -3.37 0.71 6.14
N PHE A 41 -3.68 -0.10 7.14
CA PHE A 41 -3.25 0.09 8.52
C PHE A 41 -2.00 -0.73 8.87
N GLY A 42 -1.33 -1.31 7.86
CA GLY A 42 -0.10 -2.07 8.05
C GLY A 42 -0.30 -3.54 8.45
N PHE A 43 -1.54 -4.04 8.45
CA PHE A 43 -1.81 -5.45 8.67
C PHE A 43 -1.65 -6.22 7.37
N TYR A 44 -0.43 -6.72 7.15
CA TYR A 44 -0.09 -7.53 6.00
C TYR A 44 -0.07 -9.02 6.38
N GLY A 45 -0.81 -9.86 5.64
CA GLY A 45 -0.80 -11.32 5.84
C GLY A 45 0.48 -11.99 5.34
N THR A 46 1.29 -11.27 4.56
CA THR A 46 2.46 -11.80 3.87
C THR A 46 3.69 -11.71 4.76
N ARG A 47 4.10 -12.84 5.36
CA ARG A 47 5.42 -13.00 5.97
C ARG A 47 6.35 -13.62 4.92
N GLY A 48 7.22 -12.81 4.33
CA GLY A 48 8.23 -13.32 3.41
C GLY A 48 9.26 -14.18 4.15
N ASN A 49 9.54 -15.37 3.63
CA ASN A 49 10.60 -16.26 4.14
C ASN A 49 12.03 -15.86 3.69
N GLN A 50 12.17 -14.71 3.01
CA GLN A 50 13.42 -14.17 2.49
C GLN A 50 13.46 -12.66 2.73
N PRO A 51 14.64 -12.01 2.66
CA PRO A 51 14.76 -10.56 2.77
C PRO A 51 13.81 -9.83 1.79
N ILE A 52 13.07 -8.84 2.30
CA ILE A 52 12.03 -8.14 1.53
C ILE A 52 12.52 -6.75 1.12
N ILE A 53 12.43 -6.46 -0.18
CA ILE A 53 12.54 -5.11 -0.72
C ILE A 53 11.12 -4.55 -0.83
N TRP A 54 10.78 -3.62 0.07
CA TRP A 54 9.44 -3.02 0.11
C TRP A 54 9.38 -1.75 -0.73
N LEU A 55 8.49 -1.75 -1.73
CA LEU A 55 8.14 -0.60 -2.55
C LEU A 55 6.70 -0.18 -2.26
N HIS A 56 6.50 1.12 -2.06
CA HIS A 56 5.17 1.71 -1.89
C HIS A 56 4.90 2.67 -3.05
N ALA A 57 3.84 2.40 -3.81
CA ALA A 57 3.42 3.22 -4.93
C ALA A 57 2.02 3.80 -4.63
N VAL A 58 1.94 5.12 -4.42
CA VAL A 58 0.69 5.78 -4.01
C VAL A 58 -0.24 6.01 -5.20
N SER A 59 0.28 5.98 -6.43
CA SER A 59 -0.46 6.26 -7.65
C SER A 59 -0.23 5.24 -8.77
N VAL A 60 -1.13 5.26 -9.78
CA VAL A 60 -0.98 4.46 -11.01
C VAL A 60 0.25 4.90 -11.81
N GLY A 61 0.52 6.21 -11.85
CA GLY A 61 1.69 6.78 -12.53
C GLY A 61 3.00 6.29 -11.93
N GLU A 62 3.12 6.33 -10.60
CA GLU A 62 4.28 5.77 -9.89
C GLU A 62 4.41 4.27 -10.08
N THR A 63 3.29 3.54 -10.03
CA THR A 63 3.29 2.09 -10.26
C THR A 63 3.86 1.76 -11.64
N ARG A 64 3.54 2.56 -12.67
CA ARG A 64 4.10 2.40 -14.03
C ARG A 64 5.56 2.82 -14.13
N ALA A 65 5.91 3.95 -13.53
CA ALA A 65 7.28 4.46 -13.53
C ALA A 65 8.25 3.52 -12.81
N ALA A 66 7.78 2.84 -11.76
CA ALA A 66 8.56 1.87 -11.00
C ALA A 66 8.89 0.59 -11.79
N ALA A 67 8.37 0.39 -13.01
CA ALA A 67 8.50 -0.89 -13.68
C ALA A 67 9.94 -1.26 -14.04
N SER A 68 10.71 -0.28 -14.52
CA SER A 68 12.13 -0.46 -14.81
C SER A 68 12.95 -0.71 -13.52
N LEU A 69 12.58 -0.05 -12.43
CA LEU A 69 13.21 -0.21 -11.12
C LEU A 69 12.94 -1.62 -10.57
N VAL A 70 11.69 -2.07 -10.57
CA VAL A 70 11.31 -3.41 -10.13
C VAL A 70 12.07 -4.48 -10.92
N ARG A 71 12.16 -4.33 -12.25
CA ARG A 71 12.91 -5.28 -13.08
C ARG A 71 14.38 -5.35 -12.67
N ARG A 72 15.06 -4.21 -12.54
CA ARG A 72 16.47 -4.15 -12.13
C ARG A 72 16.72 -4.70 -10.73
N LEU A 73 15.80 -4.43 -9.79
CA LEU A 73 15.90 -4.96 -8.44
C LEU A 73 15.80 -6.48 -8.41
N ARG A 74 14.92 -7.08 -9.24
CA ARG A 74 14.84 -8.54 -9.37
C ARG A 74 16.11 -9.15 -9.94
N GLU A 75 16.68 -8.52 -10.95
CA GLU A 75 17.93 -8.98 -11.58
C GLU A 75 19.12 -8.87 -10.61
N SER A 76 19.19 -7.78 -9.85
CA SER A 76 20.30 -7.51 -8.92
C SER A 76 20.18 -8.27 -7.60
N TYR A 77 18.95 -8.58 -7.16
CA TYR A 77 18.66 -9.22 -5.89
C TYR A 77 17.76 -10.45 -6.06
N PRO A 78 18.22 -11.51 -6.73
CA PRO A 78 17.41 -12.69 -7.04
C PRO A 78 16.98 -13.48 -5.79
N GLN A 79 17.66 -13.30 -4.65
CA GLN A 79 17.33 -13.92 -3.37
C GLN A 79 16.37 -13.09 -2.49
N HIS A 80 15.94 -11.92 -2.97
CA HIS A 80 15.03 -11.04 -2.24
C HIS A 80 13.62 -11.13 -2.80
N GLN A 81 12.63 -11.02 -1.91
CA GLN A 81 11.24 -10.86 -2.29
C GLN A 81 10.92 -9.39 -2.46
N LEU A 82 10.27 -9.01 -3.56
CA LEU A 82 9.74 -7.66 -3.72
C LEU A 82 8.31 -7.63 -3.21
N LEU A 83 8.04 -6.70 -2.29
CA LEU A 83 6.71 -6.38 -1.78
C LEU A 83 6.28 -5.04 -2.37
N LEU A 84 5.20 -5.02 -3.14
CA LEU A 84 4.61 -3.79 -3.66
C LEU A 84 3.28 -3.52 -2.96
N THR A 85 3.18 -2.34 -2.35
CA THR A 85 1.98 -1.89 -1.64
C THR A 85 1.36 -0.70 -2.35
N HIS A 86 0.02 -0.64 -2.37
CA HIS A 86 -0.72 0.35 -3.13
C HIS A 86 -1.78 1.06 -2.30
N THR A 87 -1.85 2.38 -2.45
CA THR A 87 -2.88 3.19 -1.77
C THR A 87 -4.22 3.15 -2.51
N THR A 88 -4.24 2.91 -3.82
CA THR A 88 -5.45 2.94 -4.66
C THR A 88 -5.74 1.57 -5.29
N PRO A 89 -7.01 1.14 -5.39
CA PRO A 89 -7.37 -0.10 -6.07
C PRO A 89 -6.92 -0.12 -7.54
N THR A 90 -6.96 1.04 -8.20
CA THR A 90 -6.48 1.20 -9.58
C THR A 90 -4.96 1.06 -9.68
N GLY A 91 -4.20 1.55 -8.70
CA GLY A 91 -2.76 1.31 -8.58
C GLY A 91 -2.44 -0.18 -8.43
N ARG A 92 -3.20 -0.89 -7.58
CA ARG A 92 -3.07 -2.34 -7.39
C ARG A 92 -3.34 -3.13 -8.67
N ALA A 93 -4.42 -2.79 -9.39
CA ALA A 93 -4.76 -3.43 -10.66
C ALA A 93 -3.68 -3.17 -11.73
N ALA A 94 -3.15 -1.95 -11.80
CA ALA A 94 -2.04 -1.63 -12.70
C ALA A 94 -0.77 -2.42 -12.33
N GLY A 95 -0.46 -2.56 -11.04
CA GLY A 95 0.65 -3.37 -10.55
C GLY A 95 0.46 -4.85 -10.88
N GLU A 96 -0.76 -5.36 -10.83
CA GLU A 96 -1.07 -6.73 -11.25
C GLU A 96 -0.78 -7.00 -12.72
N GLN A 97 -1.24 -6.09 -13.60
CA GLN A 97 -0.99 -6.19 -15.03
C GLN A 97 0.50 -6.08 -15.40
N LEU A 98 1.26 -5.25 -14.68
CA LEU A 98 2.66 -4.98 -15.00
C LEU A 98 3.64 -5.99 -14.41
N TYR A 99 3.35 -6.52 -13.21
CA TYR A 99 4.33 -7.31 -12.44
C TYR A 99 3.96 -8.79 -12.29
N GLY A 100 2.71 -9.19 -12.56
CA GLY A 100 2.27 -10.58 -12.54
C GLY A 100 2.54 -11.27 -11.19
N SER A 101 2.90 -12.55 -11.18
CA SER A 101 3.24 -13.30 -9.95
C SER A 101 4.66 -13.03 -9.43
N GLY A 102 5.45 -12.18 -10.10
CA GLY A 102 6.86 -11.95 -9.78
C GLY A 102 7.11 -10.99 -8.61
N VAL A 103 6.06 -10.41 -8.03
CA VAL A 103 6.10 -9.45 -6.91
C VAL A 103 4.97 -9.79 -5.96
N LEU A 104 5.27 -9.87 -4.66
CA LEU A 104 4.26 -9.98 -3.63
C LEU A 104 3.48 -8.67 -3.58
N ARG A 105 2.16 -8.76 -3.64
CA ARG A 105 1.28 -7.59 -3.58
C ARG A 105 0.43 -7.65 -2.33
N VAL A 106 0.38 -6.50 -1.66
CA VAL A 106 -0.53 -6.24 -0.55
C VAL A 106 -1.14 -4.87 -0.83
#